data_AF-A0A0L7LP71-F1
#
_entry.id   AF-A0A0L7LP71-F1
#
_cell.length_a   1.000
_cell.length_b   1.000
_cell.length_c   1.000
_cell.angle_alpha   90.00
_cell.angle_beta   90.00
_cell.angle_gamma   90.00
#
_symmetry.space_group_name_H-M   'P 1'
#
loop_
_entity.id
_entity.type
_entity.pdbx_description
1 polymer ?
#
loop_
_entity_poly.entity_id
_entity_poly.type
_entity_poly.pdbx_seq_one_letter_code
_entity_poly.pdbx_strand_id
1 'polypeptide(L)'
;MVNNGLDPKNIHLVGHSLGAHISAFACKRFTELTGLKVGRLTGLDPAGPCFSHVDDNLRLKETDADFVDAIHTDGGVHSRAVALFAESVTARDAFPALRCEDYDQFKKGQCSSDVSLMGLAAVNGTRGLFYLQTNEAEPYGAYKAGMKYVNRDGVVKNVFGCVSNDIWIRLCNESNVLTEDSNIKQTYYASSNVKKLIGVDYEEVEGASEPDLDSLSLDFICPSVARLLPATPGYDPKSELVMFMHGFTDNPDSTNFQTVNEAFQSIGHYNILALDASSLIRWLYLRSTTYVRFIGQRLGEALAAMVNNGLEPKNIHLVGHSLGAHIAAFACKQFTNLTGLKVGRLTGLDPAGPCFSQVDDNLRLNATDADFVDAIHTDGGVYGMNEATAQVDYFPNGGSQQPNCTSESCSHSRVVTLFADLMGLGAVSGTRGLFYLQTNGAEPYGAYKAGLKYVNRDGVVKNLFG
;
A
#
# COMPACT_ATOMS: atom_id res chain seq x y z
N MET A 1 -22.31 24.20 21.60
CA MET A 1 -23.36 24.00 20.56
C MET A 1 -24.73 23.88 21.21
N VAL A 2 -24.96 22.91 22.10
CA VAL A 2 -26.26 22.74 22.79
C VAL A 2 -26.68 23.95 23.62
N ASN A 3 -25.75 24.52 24.40
CA ASN A 3 -26.02 25.76 25.17
C ASN A 3 -26.38 26.97 24.28
N ASN A 4 -26.15 26.89 22.96
CA ASN A 4 -26.52 27.90 21.98
C ASN A 4 -27.75 27.49 21.14
N GLY A 5 -28.55 26.52 21.61
CA GLY A 5 -29.84 26.15 21.01
C GLY A 5 -29.82 24.99 20.01
N LEU A 6 -28.69 24.31 19.80
CA LEU A 6 -28.67 23.09 18.99
C LEU A 6 -29.32 21.93 19.76
N ASP A 7 -30.41 21.38 19.24
CA ASP A 7 -31.02 20.15 19.75
C ASP A 7 -30.04 18.97 19.56
N PRO A 8 -29.61 18.27 20.64
CA PRO A 8 -28.74 17.10 20.54
C PRO A 8 -29.27 15.99 19.62
N LYS A 9 -30.60 15.89 19.45
CA LYS A 9 -31.24 14.93 18.55
C LYS A 9 -30.95 15.18 17.07
N ASN A 10 -30.52 16.39 16.72
CA ASN A 10 -30.12 16.77 15.38
C ASN A 10 -28.62 16.58 15.12
N ILE A 11 -27.89 15.98 16.07
CA ILE A 11 -26.46 15.66 15.89
C ILE A 11 -26.35 14.23 15.36
N HIS A 12 -25.68 14.08 14.22
CA HIS A 12 -25.30 12.80 13.62
C HIS A 12 -23.78 12.72 13.53
N LEU A 13 -23.18 11.81 14.29
CA LEU A 13 -21.76 11.49 14.16
C LEU A 13 -21.58 10.28 13.23
N VAL A 14 -20.66 10.40 12.28
CA VAL A 14 -20.30 9.31 11.36
C VAL A 14 -18.81 9.08 11.48
N GLY A 15 -18.43 7.88 11.90
CA GLY A 15 -17.03 7.51 12.11
C GLY A 15 -16.67 6.30 11.27
N HIS A 16 -15.55 6.36 10.54
CA HIS A 16 -15.00 5.23 9.80
C HIS A 16 -13.87 4.56 10.58
N SER A 17 -13.83 3.23 10.60
CA SER A 17 -12.77 2.46 11.26
C SER A 17 -12.63 2.81 12.75
N LEU A 18 -11.44 3.17 13.22
CA LEU A 18 -11.20 3.70 14.55
C LEU A 18 -12.08 4.94 14.86
N GLY A 19 -12.38 5.75 13.84
CA GLY A 19 -13.28 6.90 13.95
C GLY A 19 -14.67 6.54 14.44
N ALA A 20 -15.15 5.31 14.19
CA ALA A 20 -16.43 4.83 14.72
C ALA A 20 -16.40 4.74 16.26
N HIS A 21 -15.30 4.23 16.82
CA HIS A 21 -15.10 4.17 18.26
C HIS A 21 -14.83 5.54 18.87
N ILE A 22 -14.06 6.40 18.20
CA ILE A 22 -13.86 7.81 18.62
C ILE A 22 -15.21 8.54 18.70
N SER A 23 -16.07 8.35 17.70
CA SER A 23 -17.40 8.94 17.69
C SER A 23 -18.28 8.42 18.83
N ALA A 24 -18.18 7.13 19.17
CA ALA A 24 -18.80 6.56 20.36
C ALA A 24 -18.29 7.19 21.67
N PHE A 25 -16.97 7.34 21.82
CA PHE A 25 -16.39 8.00 23.00
C PHE A 25 -16.82 9.47 23.11
N ALA A 26 -16.93 10.18 21.98
CA ALA A 26 -17.45 11.53 21.95
C ALA A 26 -18.91 11.59 22.43
N CYS A 27 -19.75 10.64 22.00
CA CYS A 27 -21.13 10.54 22.49
C CYS A 27 -21.20 10.23 23.99
N LYS A 28 -20.41 9.26 24.48
CA LYS A 28 -20.34 8.93 25.92
C LYS A 28 -19.96 10.16 26.75
N ARG A 29 -18.88 10.84 26.35
CA ARG A 29 -18.40 12.05 27.02
C ARG A 29 -19.42 13.17 26.97
N PHE A 30 -20.13 13.31 25.86
CA PHE A 30 -21.23 14.26 25.73
C PHE A 30 -22.37 13.96 26.72
N THR A 31 -22.76 12.70 26.86
CA THR A 31 -23.78 12.29 27.84
C THR A 31 -23.34 12.48 29.28
N GLU A 32 -22.09 12.17 29.62
CA GLU A 32 -21.53 12.45 30.95
C GLU A 32 -21.59 13.95 31.31
N LEU A 33 -21.27 14.83 30.35
CA LEU A 33 -21.20 16.26 30.59
C LEU A 33 -22.57 16.95 30.60
N THR A 34 -23.55 16.42 29.86
CA THR A 34 -24.82 17.12 29.61
C THR A 34 -26.04 16.39 30.17
N GLY A 35 -25.94 15.09 30.45
CA GLY A 35 -27.08 14.22 30.74
C GLY A 35 -27.97 13.93 29.51
N LEU A 36 -27.61 14.42 28.32
CA LEU A 36 -28.36 14.26 27.07
C LEU A 36 -27.67 13.24 26.15
N LYS A 37 -28.41 12.67 25.21
CA LYS A 37 -27.86 11.79 24.17
C LYS A 37 -27.78 12.48 22.82
N VAL A 38 -26.77 12.11 22.04
CA VAL A 38 -26.64 12.46 20.62
C VAL A 38 -27.72 11.71 19.83
N GLY A 39 -28.30 12.35 18.81
CA GLY A 39 -29.40 11.78 18.03
C GLY A 39 -29.03 10.52 17.24
N ARG A 40 -27.90 10.55 16.53
CA ARG A 40 -27.46 9.40 15.73
C ARG A 40 -25.94 9.22 15.73
N LEU A 41 -25.50 7.97 15.73
CA LEU A 41 -24.11 7.57 15.54
C LEU A 41 -24.04 6.44 14.52
N THR A 42 -23.32 6.64 13.41
CA THR A 42 -23.08 5.60 12.41
C THR A 42 -21.62 5.19 12.41
N GLY A 43 -21.36 3.90 12.64
CA GLY A 43 -20.04 3.29 12.51
C GLY A 43 -19.84 2.67 11.13
N LEU A 44 -18.93 3.23 10.33
CA LEU A 44 -18.55 2.69 9.04
C LEU A 44 -17.33 1.79 9.23
N ASP A 45 -17.54 0.50 9.04
CA ASP A 45 -16.61 -0.58 9.30
C ASP A 45 -15.82 -0.41 10.61
N PRO A 46 -16.49 -0.41 11.78
CA PRO A 46 -15.83 -0.21 13.06
C PRO A 46 -14.65 -1.18 13.24
N ALA A 47 -13.51 -0.68 13.71
CA ALA A 47 -12.28 -1.47 13.79
C ALA A 47 -12.44 -2.68 14.71
N GLY A 48 -12.28 -3.90 14.18
CA GLY A 48 -12.44 -5.15 14.92
C GLY A 48 -11.24 -5.58 15.78
N PRO A 49 -10.02 -5.72 15.22
CA PRO A 49 -8.91 -6.44 15.86
C PRO A 49 -8.48 -5.91 17.24
N CYS A 50 -8.55 -4.59 17.46
CA CYS A 50 -8.20 -3.98 18.74
C CYS A 50 -9.40 -3.83 19.70
N PHE A 51 -10.61 -4.19 19.26
CA PHE A 51 -11.86 -3.99 20.01
C PHE A 51 -12.67 -5.29 20.22
N SER A 52 -12.17 -6.44 19.74
CA SER A 52 -12.84 -7.75 19.86
C SER A 52 -12.71 -8.37 21.26
N HIS A 53 -11.69 -7.98 22.03
CA HIS A 53 -11.38 -8.53 23.36
C HIS A 53 -11.23 -7.46 24.46
N VAL A 54 -11.59 -6.22 24.16
CA VAL A 54 -11.57 -5.13 25.14
C VAL A 54 -12.90 -5.06 25.88
N ASP A 55 -12.89 -4.41 27.06
CA ASP A 55 -14.11 -4.13 27.79
C ASP A 55 -15.14 -3.49 26.85
N ASP A 56 -16.37 -3.98 26.91
CA ASP A 56 -17.48 -3.52 26.10
C ASP A 56 -17.63 -1.99 26.15
N ASN A 57 -17.28 -1.33 27.27
CA ASN A 57 -17.28 0.13 27.42
C ASN A 57 -16.24 0.86 26.57
N LEU A 58 -15.26 0.17 26.02
CA LEU A 58 -14.18 0.73 25.19
C LEU A 58 -14.47 0.63 23.69
N ARG A 59 -15.61 0.07 23.28
CA ARG A 59 -16.02 0.00 21.87
C ARG A 59 -17.35 0.70 21.60
N LEU A 60 -17.69 0.79 20.31
CA LEU A 60 -18.95 1.32 19.81
C LEU A 60 -20.08 0.43 20.33
N LYS A 61 -21.11 1.03 20.93
CA LYS A 61 -22.27 0.33 21.49
C LYS A 61 -23.56 0.97 21.05
N GLU A 62 -24.61 0.16 21.03
CA GLU A 62 -25.97 0.63 20.75
C GLU A 62 -26.48 1.71 21.70
N THR A 63 -25.92 1.79 22.91
CA THR A 63 -26.34 2.74 23.94
C THR A 63 -25.71 4.12 23.78
N ASP A 64 -24.73 4.28 22.89
CA ASP A 64 -23.90 5.49 22.82
C ASP A 64 -24.65 6.69 22.23
N ALA A 65 -25.69 6.46 21.42
CA ALA A 65 -26.59 7.50 20.92
C ALA A 65 -28.05 7.05 21.04
N ASP A 66 -29.01 7.91 20.66
CA ASP A 66 -30.43 7.53 20.56
C ASP A 66 -30.67 6.49 19.45
N PHE A 67 -29.88 6.56 18.37
CA PHE A 67 -29.84 5.57 17.31
C PHE A 67 -28.39 5.29 16.91
N VAL A 68 -28.01 4.01 16.90
CA VAL A 68 -26.68 3.57 16.49
C VAL A 68 -26.81 2.51 15.42
N ASP A 69 -26.15 2.73 14.29
CA ASP A 69 -26.05 1.76 13.19
C ASP A 69 -24.59 1.51 12.81
N ALA A 70 -24.30 0.32 12.30
CA ALA A 70 -22.96 -0.04 11.84
C ALA A 70 -23.04 -0.72 10.46
N ILE A 71 -22.12 -0.34 9.57
CA ILE A 71 -21.97 -0.93 8.23
C ILE A 71 -20.66 -1.70 8.24
N HIS A 72 -20.70 -3.01 8.04
CA HIS A 72 -19.49 -3.84 7.96
C HIS A 72 -19.19 -4.20 6.52
N THR A 73 -17.92 -4.16 6.13
CA THR A 73 -17.45 -4.67 4.84
C THR A 73 -16.40 -5.76 5.03
N ASP A 74 -16.11 -6.53 3.98
CA ASP A 74 -15.01 -7.49 3.98
C ASP A 74 -13.67 -6.76 4.21
N GLY A 75 -12.76 -7.37 4.96
CA GLY A 75 -11.41 -6.86 5.22
C GLY A 75 -10.60 -6.51 3.97
N GLY A 76 -10.95 -7.03 2.79
CA GLY A 76 -10.40 -6.65 1.49
C GLY A 76 -10.88 -5.29 0.96
N VAL A 77 -11.94 -4.70 1.53
CA VAL A 77 -12.59 -3.48 1.02
C VAL A 77 -13.02 -2.51 2.12
N HIS A 78 -12.33 -2.47 3.26
CA HIS A 78 -12.63 -1.63 4.44
C HIS A 78 -13.02 -0.17 4.17
N SER A 79 -12.43 0.49 3.16
CA SER A 79 -12.78 1.87 2.77
C SER A 79 -14.09 1.98 1.99
N ARG A 80 -14.60 0.86 1.44
CA ARG A 80 -15.86 0.78 0.68
C ARG A 80 -17.07 1.15 1.53
N ALA A 81 -17.04 0.92 2.84
CA ALA A 81 -18.10 1.35 3.74
C ALA A 81 -18.39 2.86 3.64
N VAL A 82 -17.36 3.68 3.40
CA VAL A 82 -17.50 5.14 3.19
C VAL A 82 -18.23 5.44 1.89
N ALA A 83 -17.85 4.79 0.80
CA ALA A 83 -18.48 4.99 -0.50
C ALA A 83 -19.94 4.51 -0.51
N LEU A 84 -20.22 3.36 0.12
CA LEU A 84 -21.58 2.84 0.29
C LEU A 84 -22.46 3.78 1.12
N PHE A 85 -21.92 4.32 2.22
CA PHE A 85 -22.64 5.29 3.02
C PHE A 85 -22.89 6.59 2.25
N ALA A 86 -21.89 7.10 1.54
CA ALA A 86 -22.04 8.30 0.71
C ALA A 86 -23.12 8.11 -0.37
N GLU A 87 -23.15 6.96 -1.04
CA GLU A 87 -24.20 6.63 -2.00
C GLU A 87 -25.58 6.51 -1.34
N SER A 88 -25.67 5.98 -0.11
CA SER A 88 -26.95 5.90 0.61
C SER A 88 -27.56 7.27 0.95
N VAL A 89 -26.74 8.33 0.98
CA VAL A 89 -27.20 9.70 1.22
C VAL A 89 -27.93 10.25 -0.02
N THR A 90 -27.41 9.95 -1.22
CA THR A 90 -27.96 10.42 -2.50
C THR A 90 -29.04 9.49 -3.06
N ALA A 91 -28.92 8.18 -2.83
CA ALA A 91 -29.84 7.13 -3.25
C ALA A 91 -30.34 6.33 -2.04
N ARG A 92 -31.39 6.83 -1.39
CA ARG A 92 -31.86 6.33 -0.08
C ARG A 92 -32.44 4.90 -0.10
N ASP A 93 -32.84 4.40 -1.26
CA ASP A 93 -33.39 3.06 -1.45
C ASP A 93 -32.41 2.08 -2.12
N ALA A 94 -31.15 2.49 -2.30
CA ALA A 94 -30.11 1.73 -2.99
C ALA A 94 -29.69 0.43 -2.29
N PHE A 95 -29.83 0.38 -0.96
CA PHE A 95 -29.27 -0.71 -0.13
C PHE A 95 -30.30 -1.34 0.81
N PRO A 96 -31.36 -1.99 0.29
CA PRO A 96 -32.22 -2.82 1.13
C PRO A 96 -31.49 -4.10 1.52
N ALA A 97 -31.59 -4.46 2.81
CA ALA A 97 -30.90 -5.59 3.42
C ALA A 97 -31.88 -6.48 4.17
N LEU A 98 -31.63 -7.79 4.16
CA LEU A 98 -32.46 -8.79 4.83
C LEU A 98 -31.86 -9.19 6.18
N ARG A 99 -32.71 -9.34 7.19
CA ARG A 99 -32.28 -9.82 8.50
C ARG A 99 -32.00 -11.33 8.47
N CYS A 100 -30.78 -11.72 8.79
CA CYS A 100 -30.32 -13.11 8.85
C CYS A 100 -29.48 -13.32 10.12
N GLU A 101 -29.33 -14.57 10.58
CA GLU A 101 -28.47 -14.84 11.76
C GLU A 101 -26.99 -14.70 11.44
N ASP A 102 -26.59 -15.08 10.23
CA ASP A 102 -25.22 -15.02 9.72
C ASP A 102 -25.22 -14.84 8.18
N TYR A 103 -24.02 -14.65 7.63
CA TYR A 103 -23.83 -14.49 6.18
C TYR A 103 -24.10 -15.81 5.40
N ASP A 104 -23.93 -16.97 6.03
CA ASP A 104 -24.18 -18.27 5.40
C ASP A 104 -25.67 -18.48 5.13
N GLN A 105 -26.55 -18.04 6.03
CA GLN A 105 -28.00 -18.02 5.80
C GLN A 105 -28.38 -17.07 4.68
N PHE A 106 -27.74 -15.91 4.58
CA PHE A 106 -27.94 -15.00 3.45
C PHE A 106 -27.58 -15.65 2.12
N LYS A 107 -26.42 -16.34 2.05
CA LYS A 107 -26.00 -17.10 0.86
C LYS A 107 -26.99 -18.21 0.47
N LYS A 108 -27.63 -18.85 1.46
CA LYS A 108 -28.62 -19.93 1.25
C LYS A 108 -30.04 -19.40 1.03
N GLY A 109 -30.29 -18.08 1.14
CA GLY A 109 -31.62 -17.50 1.05
C GLY A 109 -32.54 -17.86 2.22
N GLN A 110 -31.97 -18.14 3.39
CA GLN A 110 -32.67 -18.61 4.60
C GLN A 110 -32.92 -17.49 5.62
N CYS A 111 -33.04 -16.24 5.16
CA CYS A 111 -33.25 -15.07 6.01
C CYS A 111 -34.73 -14.87 6.38
N SER A 112 -34.98 -14.05 7.39
CA SER A 112 -36.34 -13.59 7.70
C SER A 112 -36.86 -12.61 6.64
N SER A 113 -38.15 -12.30 6.68
CA SER A 113 -38.78 -11.31 5.80
C SER A 113 -38.54 -9.85 6.20
N ASP A 114 -37.82 -9.61 7.31
CA ASP A 114 -37.57 -8.27 7.82
C ASP A 114 -36.53 -7.56 6.95
N VAL A 115 -36.92 -6.40 6.41
CA VAL A 115 -36.07 -5.56 5.56
C VAL A 115 -35.70 -4.29 6.31
N SER A 116 -34.43 -3.92 6.25
CA SER A 116 -33.95 -2.60 6.68
C SER A 116 -33.14 -1.94 5.57
N LEU A 117 -33.16 -0.62 5.51
CA LEU A 117 -32.35 0.16 4.57
C LEU A 117 -31.01 0.49 5.23
N MET A 118 -29.90 0.19 4.57
CA MET A 118 -28.56 0.55 5.05
C MET A 118 -28.25 2.02 4.76
N GLY A 119 -27.51 2.66 5.67
CA GLY A 119 -27.01 4.02 5.49
C GLY A 119 -28.00 5.08 5.96
N LEU A 120 -28.06 6.27 5.32
CA LEU A 120 -28.82 7.40 5.86
C LEU A 120 -30.31 7.09 6.08
N ALA A 121 -30.90 6.21 5.28
CA ALA A 121 -32.30 5.78 5.38
C ALA A 121 -32.57 4.74 6.48
N ALA A 122 -31.55 4.26 7.20
CA ALA A 122 -31.73 3.36 8.33
C ALA A 122 -32.53 4.05 9.44
N VAL A 123 -33.47 3.31 10.04
CA VAL A 123 -34.39 3.82 11.06
C VAL A 123 -34.28 3.03 12.35
N ASN A 124 -34.60 3.68 13.47
CA ASN A 124 -34.65 3.06 14.79
C ASN A 124 -35.80 2.03 14.86
N GLY A 125 -35.60 0.96 15.62
CA GLY A 125 -36.60 -0.11 15.83
C GLY A 125 -36.28 -1.45 15.13
N THR A 126 -35.28 -1.51 14.26
CA THR A 126 -34.85 -2.75 13.58
C THR A 126 -33.52 -3.26 14.14
N ARG A 127 -33.55 -4.11 15.18
CA ARG A 127 -32.35 -4.73 15.76
C ARG A 127 -32.03 -6.09 15.11
N GLY A 128 -30.81 -6.24 14.63
CA GLY A 128 -30.32 -7.51 14.09
C GLY A 128 -29.15 -7.33 13.14
N LEU A 129 -28.71 -8.44 12.55
CA LEU A 129 -27.74 -8.47 11.47
C LEU A 129 -28.49 -8.47 10.14
N PHE A 130 -28.15 -7.53 9.27
CA PHE A 130 -28.78 -7.36 7.98
C PHE A 130 -27.73 -7.51 6.89
N TYR A 131 -28.03 -8.33 5.88
CA TYR A 131 -27.11 -8.68 4.81
C TYR A 131 -27.68 -8.26 3.45
N LEU A 132 -26.79 -7.81 2.57
CA LEU A 132 -27.07 -7.46 1.18
C LEU A 132 -25.83 -7.74 0.31
N GLN A 133 -26.03 -7.75 -1.00
CA GLN A 133 -24.96 -7.75 -2.01
C GLN A 133 -24.97 -6.43 -2.78
N THR A 134 -23.79 -5.90 -3.08
CA THR A 134 -23.61 -4.65 -3.84
C THR A 134 -23.15 -4.95 -5.27
N ASN A 135 -23.18 -3.94 -6.14
CA ASN A 135 -22.50 -4.01 -7.44
C ASN A 135 -20.97 -3.95 -7.25
N GLU A 136 -20.23 -4.37 -8.28
CA GLU A 136 -18.76 -4.36 -8.29
C GLU A 136 -18.18 -2.93 -8.41
N ALA A 137 -18.90 -2.06 -9.13
CA ALA A 137 -18.53 -0.68 -9.42
C ALA A 137 -19.69 0.27 -9.10
N GLU A 138 -19.40 1.57 -9.07
CA GLU A 138 -20.40 2.63 -8.86
C GLU A 138 -21.41 2.68 -10.03
N PRO A 139 -22.71 2.91 -9.74
CA PRO A 139 -23.33 2.93 -8.42
C PRO A 139 -23.35 1.53 -7.77
N TYR A 140 -22.92 1.44 -6.51
CA TYR A 140 -22.81 0.18 -5.77
C TYR A 140 -24.17 -0.37 -5.32
N GLY A 141 -25.19 0.48 -5.24
CA GLY A 141 -26.57 0.13 -4.95
C GLY A 141 -27.14 -0.90 -5.90
N ALA A 142 -27.41 -2.10 -5.40
CA ALA A 142 -28.09 -3.15 -6.17
C ALA A 142 -29.61 -3.14 -5.97
N TYR A 143 -30.16 -2.20 -5.19
CA TYR A 143 -31.59 -2.08 -4.88
C TYR A 143 -32.15 -3.45 -4.45
N LYS A 144 -33.36 -3.81 -4.88
CA LYS A 144 -33.98 -5.10 -4.54
C LYS A 144 -33.16 -6.31 -5.00
N ALA A 145 -32.31 -6.18 -6.02
CA ALA A 145 -31.46 -7.29 -6.45
C ALA A 145 -30.38 -7.63 -5.40
N GLY A 146 -29.96 -6.64 -4.61
CA GLY A 146 -29.00 -6.81 -3.52
C GLY A 146 -29.50 -7.64 -2.35
N MET A 147 -30.81 -7.84 -2.21
CA MET A 147 -31.39 -8.69 -1.16
C MET A 147 -31.25 -10.20 -1.45
N LYS A 148 -30.71 -10.57 -2.60
CA LYS A 148 -30.49 -11.97 -2.97
C LYS A 148 -29.02 -12.20 -3.25
N TYR A 149 -28.45 -13.20 -2.58
CA TYR A 149 -27.10 -13.65 -2.92
C TYR A 149 -27.05 -14.25 -4.32
N VAL A 150 -26.14 -13.75 -5.14
CA VAL A 150 -25.77 -14.27 -6.45
C VAL A 150 -24.28 -14.59 -6.40
N ASN A 151 -23.94 -15.87 -6.52
CA ASN A 151 -22.55 -16.29 -6.65
C ASN A 151 -21.99 -15.79 -8.00
N ARG A 152 -21.01 -14.89 -7.95
CA ARG A 152 -20.29 -14.36 -9.12
C ARG A 152 -18.89 -14.97 -9.28
N ASP A 153 -18.48 -15.88 -8.40
CA ASP A 153 -17.19 -16.57 -8.42
C ASP A 153 -17.06 -17.52 -9.63
N GLY A 154 -18.15 -17.74 -10.38
CA GLY A 154 -18.19 -18.45 -11.67
C GLY A 154 -18.27 -17.56 -12.91
N VAL A 155 -18.30 -16.23 -12.78
CA VAL A 155 -18.11 -15.33 -13.92
C VAL A 155 -16.61 -15.17 -14.12
N VAL A 156 -16.09 -15.95 -15.07
CA VAL A 156 -14.67 -16.03 -15.40
C VAL A 156 -14.05 -14.63 -15.61
N LYS A 157 -13.35 -14.14 -14.57
CA LYS A 157 -12.33 -13.09 -14.65
C LYS A 157 -10.98 -13.71 -14.30
N ASN A 158 -10.59 -14.72 -15.08
CA ASN A 158 -9.21 -15.19 -15.26
C ASN A 158 -9.21 -16.38 -16.23
N VAL A 159 -9.24 -16.07 -17.53
CA VAL A 159 -8.81 -17.00 -18.58
C VAL A 159 -7.31 -16.81 -18.78
N PHE A 160 -6.47 -17.11 -17.78
CA PHE A 160 -5.03 -17.37 -17.99
C PHE A 160 -4.52 -18.22 -16.82
N GLY A 161 -4.85 -19.51 -16.85
CA GLY A 161 -4.09 -20.51 -16.12
C GLY A 161 -2.76 -20.75 -16.84
N CYS A 162 -1.65 -20.62 -16.12
CA CYS A 162 -0.31 -21.12 -16.47
C CYS A 162 0.09 -21.06 -17.95
N VAL A 163 0.22 -19.86 -18.52
CA VAL A 163 1.14 -19.59 -19.63
C VAL A 163 1.55 -18.09 -19.62
N SER A 164 2.30 -17.64 -18.61
CA SER A 164 3.20 -16.49 -18.78
C SER A 164 4.47 -16.74 -17.98
N ASN A 165 5.60 -16.25 -18.47
CA ASN A 165 6.93 -16.50 -17.90
C ASN A 165 7.19 -15.68 -16.61
N ASP A 166 6.16 -15.21 -15.92
CA ASP A 166 6.27 -14.27 -14.80
C ASP A 166 6.02 -14.99 -13.47
N ILE A 167 7.01 -14.98 -12.58
CA ILE A 167 6.91 -15.57 -11.23
C ILE A 167 6.67 -14.44 -10.23
N TRP A 168 5.61 -14.55 -9.42
CA TRP A 168 5.28 -13.60 -8.37
C TRP A 168 5.77 -14.07 -6.99
N ILE A 169 6.21 -13.11 -6.18
CA ILE A 169 6.60 -13.33 -4.79
C ILE A 169 5.56 -12.67 -3.89
N ARG A 170 4.76 -13.45 -3.15
CA ARG A 170 3.75 -12.92 -2.23
C ARG A 170 4.23 -12.94 -0.79
N LEU A 171 3.82 -11.98 0.01
CA LEU A 171 4.02 -12.03 1.46
C LEU A 171 2.73 -12.50 2.13
N CYS A 172 2.83 -13.59 2.89
CA CYS A 172 1.74 -14.15 3.67
C CYS A 172 2.05 -14.04 5.16
N ASN A 173 0.99 -13.96 5.95
CA ASN A 173 1.06 -14.10 7.40
C ASN A 173 0.54 -15.51 7.73
N GLU A 174 1.40 -16.42 8.17
CA GLU A 174 0.98 -17.77 8.55
C GLU A 174 0.29 -17.75 9.93
N SER A 175 -0.99 -17.39 9.97
CA SER A 175 -1.80 -17.61 11.16
C SER A 175 -2.35 -19.04 11.17
N ASN A 176 -1.56 -20.01 11.65
CA ASN A 176 -2.01 -21.27 12.28
C ASN A 176 -0.85 -22.21 12.72
N VAL A 177 -0.03 -21.86 13.73
CA VAL A 177 0.65 -22.88 14.57
C VAL A 177 0.81 -22.35 16.00
N LEU A 178 0.50 -23.21 16.97
CA LEU A 178 0.63 -23.00 18.42
C LEU A 178 2.09 -23.11 18.90
N THR A 179 2.40 -22.27 19.91
CA THR A 179 3.34 -22.43 21.04
C THR A 179 4.87 -22.32 20.88
N GLU A 180 5.40 -21.44 21.76
CA GLU A 180 6.61 -21.48 22.60
C GLU A 180 7.95 -20.85 22.15
N ASP A 181 8.31 -19.80 22.92
CA ASP A 181 9.63 -19.35 23.39
C ASP A 181 10.81 -19.18 22.40
N SER A 182 11.31 -17.94 22.24
CA SER A 182 12.35 -17.39 23.15
C SER A 182 13.02 -16.09 22.63
N ASN A 183 12.99 -15.07 23.50
CA ASN A 183 14.03 -14.06 23.75
C ASN A 183 14.83 -13.45 22.58
N ILE A 184 14.32 -12.38 21.95
CA ILE A 184 15.13 -11.25 21.50
C ILE A 184 14.43 -9.93 21.84
N LYS A 185 14.82 -9.28 22.96
CA LYS A 185 14.50 -7.88 23.20
C LYS A 185 15.45 -7.01 22.38
N GLN A 186 15.01 -6.55 21.21
CA GLN A 186 15.66 -5.44 20.51
C GLN A 186 14.78 -4.20 20.60
N THR A 187 15.26 -3.21 21.37
CA THR A 187 14.63 -1.92 21.58
C THR A 187 14.64 -1.12 20.26
N TYR A 188 13.48 -0.91 19.66
CA TYR A 188 13.35 -0.09 18.45
C TYR A 188 13.19 1.39 18.84
N TYR A 189 14.06 2.23 18.31
CA TYR A 189 13.94 3.68 18.40
C TYR A 189 12.74 4.14 17.56
N ALA A 190 11.62 4.39 18.23
CA ALA A 190 10.60 5.28 17.70
C ALA A 190 11.27 6.63 17.41
N SER A 191 11.17 7.09 16.17
CA SER A 191 11.68 8.37 15.72
C SER A 191 11.26 9.49 16.68
N SER A 192 12.23 10.07 17.37
CA SER A 192 12.01 11.25 18.24
C SER A 192 11.54 12.49 17.46
N ASN A 193 11.44 12.40 16.12
CA ASN A 193 11.04 13.48 15.23
C ASN A 193 9.64 13.28 14.60
N VAL A 194 8.91 12.21 14.93
CA VAL A 194 7.48 12.03 14.51
C VAL A 194 6.51 12.67 15.52
N LYS A 195 6.97 13.60 16.36
CA LYS A 195 6.15 14.20 17.44
C LYS A 195 5.08 15.21 17.01
N LYS A 196 4.80 15.39 15.72
CA LYS A 196 3.67 16.23 15.28
C LYS A 196 3.39 16.09 13.79
N LEU A 197 2.66 15.06 13.42
CA LEU A 197 1.76 15.16 12.29
C LEU A 197 0.40 14.63 12.77
N ILE A 198 -0.60 15.51 12.79
CA ILE A 198 -2.00 15.23 13.11
C ILE A 198 -2.33 14.79 14.56
N GLY A 199 -1.55 15.23 15.56
CA GLY A 199 -2.03 15.23 16.96
C GLY A 199 -2.23 13.87 17.63
N VAL A 200 -1.54 12.83 17.18
CA VAL A 200 -1.54 11.51 17.82
C VAL A 200 -0.09 11.14 18.17
N ASP A 201 0.19 10.90 19.45
CA ASP A 201 1.49 10.42 19.91
C ASP A 201 1.57 8.89 19.77
N TYR A 202 2.74 8.38 19.36
CA TYR A 202 3.01 6.95 19.11
C TYR A 202 2.83 6.06 20.36
N GLU A 203 2.76 6.67 21.55
CA GLU A 203 2.58 5.99 22.84
C GLU A 203 1.13 5.51 23.07
N GLU A 204 0.16 5.91 22.24
CA GLU A 204 -1.24 5.44 22.33
C GLU A 204 -1.50 4.11 21.57
N VAL A 205 -0.44 3.47 21.02
CA VAL A 205 -0.49 2.19 20.30
C VAL A 205 -0.09 1.00 21.21
N GLU A 206 -0.24 1.12 22.54
CA GLU A 206 -0.16 -0.04 23.43
C GLU A 206 -1.40 -0.93 23.27
N GLY A 207 -1.31 -1.96 22.43
CA GLY A 207 -2.32 -3.02 22.33
C GLY A 207 -2.67 -3.49 20.91
N ALA A 208 -2.18 -2.81 19.86
CA ALA A 208 -2.10 -3.45 18.56
C ALA A 208 -0.92 -4.43 18.63
N SER A 209 -1.20 -5.74 18.57
CA SER A 209 -0.13 -6.67 18.23
C SER A 209 0.31 -6.29 16.81
N GLU A 210 1.51 -5.68 16.72
CA GLU A 210 2.28 -5.74 15.48
C GLU A 210 2.19 -7.18 14.97
N PRO A 211 1.96 -7.42 13.66
CA PRO A 211 1.97 -8.79 13.17
C PRO A 211 3.27 -9.41 13.61
N ASP A 212 3.15 -10.63 14.10
CA ASP A 212 4.30 -11.37 14.58
C ASP A 212 5.35 -11.34 13.48
N LEU A 213 6.43 -10.61 13.74
CA LEU A 213 7.46 -10.35 12.75
C LEU A 213 8.16 -11.66 12.40
N ASP A 214 8.11 -12.64 13.30
CA ASP A 214 8.59 -14.00 13.11
C ASP A 214 7.64 -14.86 12.26
N SER A 215 6.38 -14.44 12.04
CA SER A 215 5.37 -15.15 11.22
C SER A 215 5.22 -14.60 9.79
N LEU A 216 5.95 -13.54 9.43
CA LEU A 216 6.01 -13.02 8.06
C LEU A 216 6.77 -14.00 7.15
N SER A 217 6.03 -14.69 6.29
CA SER A 217 6.60 -15.59 5.29
C SER A 217 6.58 -14.97 3.88
N LEU A 218 7.60 -15.29 3.10
CA LEU A 218 7.67 -15.01 1.67
C LEU A 218 7.06 -16.23 0.94
N ASP A 219 5.78 -16.17 0.66
CA ASP A 219 5.06 -17.14 -0.16
C ASP A 219 5.21 -16.79 -1.63
N PHE A 220 6.17 -17.42 -2.28
CA PHE A 220 6.16 -17.45 -3.74
C PHE A 220 4.90 -18.17 -4.22
N ILE A 221 4.24 -17.63 -5.25
CA ILE A 221 3.02 -18.25 -5.83
C ILE A 221 3.29 -19.69 -6.34
N CYS A 222 4.56 -20.11 -6.39
CA CYS A 222 4.99 -21.49 -6.45
C CYS A 222 5.73 -21.89 -5.15
N PRO A 223 5.26 -22.85 -4.34
CA PRO A 223 5.88 -23.16 -3.05
C PRO A 223 7.28 -23.75 -3.23
N SER A 224 8.30 -23.08 -2.66
CA SER A 224 9.74 -23.49 -2.60
C SER A 224 10.71 -22.89 -3.65
N VAL A 225 10.61 -21.60 -3.95
CA VAL A 225 11.42 -20.97 -5.02
C VAL A 225 12.93 -20.95 -4.79
N ALA A 226 13.48 -20.78 -3.58
CA ALA A 226 14.95 -20.86 -3.42
C ALA A 226 15.55 -22.20 -3.92
N ARG A 227 14.74 -23.27 -3.94
CA ARG A 227 15.09 -24.60 -4.47
C ARG A 227 14.53 -24.87 -5.87
N LEU A 228 13.48 -24.18 -6.30
CA LEU A 228 12.73 -24.41 -7.55
C LEU A 228 12.89 -23.32 -8.62
N LEU A 229 13.42 -22.13 -8.29
CA LEU A 229 13.69 -21.06 -9.24
C LEU A 229 14.58 -21.59 -10.39
N PRO A 230 15.66 -22.37 -10.12
CA PRO A 230 16.44 -23.06 -11.16
C PRO A 230 15.65 -24.07 -12.01
N ALA A 231 14.53 -24.57 -11.51
CA ALA A 231 13.67 -25.56 -12.17
C ALA A 231 12.42 -24.93 -12.82
N THR A 232 12.23 -23.62 -12.70
CA THR A 232 11.04 -22.95 -13.23
C THR A 232 11.20 -22.72 -14.74
N PRO A 233 10.21 -23.08 -15.57
CA PRO A 233 10.27 -22.81 -17.01
C PRO A 233 10.50 -21.32 -17.28
N GLY A 234 11.50 -21.01 -18.09
CA GLY A 234 11.85 -19.62 -18.45
C GLY A 234 12.94 -18.99 -17.59
N TYR A 235 13.31 -19.58 -16.44
CA TYR A 235 14.46 -19.11 -15.67
C TYR A 235 15.78 -19.54 -16.33
N ASP A 236 16.68 -18.58 -16.53
CA ASP A 236 18.04 -18.82 -17.00
C ASP A 236 19.05 -18.39 -15.92
N PRO A 237 19.78 -19.33 -15.28
CA PRO A 237 20.75 -18.99 -14.24
C PRO A 237 21.93 -18.14 -14.74
N LYS A 238 22.11 -18.00 -16.06
CA LYS A 238 23.15 -17.14 -16.65
C LYS A 238 22.67 -15.72 -16.90
N SER A 239 21.36 -15.49 -16.88
CA SER A 239 20.73 -14.19 -17.12
C SER A 239 20.59 -13.40 -15.81
N GLU A 240 20.64 -12.07 -15.91
CA GLU A 240 20.47 -11.21 -14.73
C GLU A 240 19.07 -11.34 -14.12
N LEU A 241 19.00 -11.22 -12.80
CA LEU A 241 17.77 -11.24 -12.02
C LEU A 241 17.34 -9.81 -11.71
N VAL A 242 16.18 -9.42 -12.21
CA VAL A 242 15.53 -8.15 -11.94
C VAL A 242 14.34 -8.39 -11.02
N MET A 243 14.27 -7.70 -9.88
CA MET A 243 13.09 -7.71 -9.03
C MET A 243 12.47 -6.33 -8.93
N PHE A 244 11.17 -6.24 -9.22
CA PHE A 244 10.38 -5.02 -9.09
C PHE A 244 9.60 -5.00 -7.76
N MET A 245 9.75 -3.92 -6.98
CA MET A 245 9.01 -3.67 -5.75
C MET A 245 8.07 -2.49 -5.94
N HIS A 246 6.76 -2.75 -5.84
CA HIS A 246 5.74 -1.73 -6.03
C HIS A 246 5.59 -0.79 -4.82
N GLY A 247 4.89 0.33 -5.03
CA GLY A 247 4.65 1.36 -4.03
C GLY A 247 3.39 1.15 -3.16
N PHE A 248 3.10 2.17 -2.34
CA PHE A 248 1.87 2.25 -1.54
C PHE A 248 0.63 2.11 -2.44
N THR A 249 -0.34 1.30 -2.05
CA THR A 249 -1.60 1.00 -2.79
C THR A 249 -1.47 0.30 -4.14
N ASP A 250 -0.25 0.12 -4.65
CA ASP A 250 0.04 -0.59 -5.90
C ASP A 250 0.08 -2.12 -5.68
N ASN A 251 0.18 -2.88 -6.77
CA ASN A 251 0.31 -4.34 -6.77
C ASN A 251 0.96 -4.82 -8.07
N PRO A 252 1.40 -6.09 -8.15
CA PRO A 252 2.11 -6.58 -9.33
C PRO A 252 1.26 -6.75 -10.60
N ASP A 253 -0.07 -6.80 -10.49
CA ASP A 253 -0.97 -6.84 -11.67
C ASP A 253 -1.16 -5.45 -12.31
N SER A 254 -0.56 -4.40 -11.73
CA SER A 254 -0.69 -3.04 -12.24
C SER A 254 0.16 -2.79 -13.48
N THR A 255 -0.16 -1.69 -14.17
CA THR A 255 0.58 -1.23 -15.36
C THR A 255 2.04 -0.94 -15.05
N ASN A 256 2.39 -0.57 -13.81
CA ASN A 256 3.76 -0.21 -13.46
C ASN A 256 4.71 -1.38 -13.64
N PHE A 257 4.35 -2.56 -13.12
CA PHE A 257 5.18 -3.75 -13.32
C PHE A 257 5.20 -4.18 -14.78
N GLN A 258 4.05 -4.19 -15.45
CA GLN A 258 3.96 -4.57 -16.87
C GLN A 258 4.89 -3.72 -17.74
N THR A 259 4.88 -2.40 -17.56
CA THR A 259 5.77 -1.48 -18.28
C THR A 259 7.25 -1.77 -18.04
N VAL A 260 7.65 -2.08 -16.80
CA VAL A 260 9.03 -2.47 -16.49
C VAL A 260 9.38 -3.83 -17.11
N ASN A 261 8.49 -4.81 -17.00
CA ASN A 261 8.68 -6.15 -17.54
C ASN A 261 8.90 -6.11 -19.05
N GLU A 262 8.01 -5.43 -19.78
CA GLU A 262 8.10 -5.24 -21.23
C GLU A 262 9.40 -4.53 -21.64
N ALA A 263 9.81 -3.50 -20.88
CA ALA A 263 11.04 -2.77 -21.17
C ALA A 263 12.29 -3.66 -21.07
N PHE A 264 12.42 -4.46 -19.99
CA PHE A 264 13.54 -5.39 -19.85
C PHE A 264 13.50 -6.51 -20.90
N GLN A 265 12.32 -7.06 -21.20
CA GLN A 265 12.16 -8.07 -22.25
C GLN A 265 12.52 -7.55 -23.65
N SER A 266 12.33 -6.25 -23.91
CA SER A 266 12.64 -5.65 -25.22
C SER A 266 14.13 -5.54 -25.51
N ILE A 267 14.99 -5.55 -24.49
CA ILE A 267 16.44 -5.34 -24.63
C ILE A 267 17.29 -6.59 -24.39
N GLY A 268 16.68 -7.68 -23.91
CA GLY A 268 17.40 -8.93 -23.69
C GLY A 268 16.61 -9.95 -22.88
N HIS A 269 17.27 -11.07 -22.60
CA HIS A 269 16.74 -12.10 -21.73
C HIS A 269 17.13 -11.79 -20.28
N TYR A 270 16.12 -11.59 -19.43
CA TYR A 270 16.26 -11.33 -17.99
C TYR A 270 15.31 -12.26 -17.23
N ASN A 271 15.69 -12.62 -16.02
CA ASN A 271 14.77 -13.23 -15.06
C ASN A 271 14.06 -12.08 -14.33
N ILE A 272 12.78 -11.85 -14.60
CA ILE A 272 12.05 -10.70 -14.06
C ILE A 272 11.01 -11.19 -13.05
N LEU A 273 11.07 -10.67 -11.83
CA LEU A 273 10.16 -10.99 -10.73
C LEU A 273 9.51 -9.72 -10.21
N ALA A 274 8.33 -9.85 -9.60
CA ALA A 274 7.73 -8.79 -8.80
C ALA A 274 7.41 -9.26 -7.39
N LEU A 275 7.64 -8.38 -6.42
CA LEU A 275 7.22 -8.54 -5.04
C LEU A 275 5.79 -8.02 -4.86
N ASP A 276 4.85 -8.92 -4.53
CA ASP A 276 3.52 -8.58 -4.02
C ASP A 276 3.56 -8.30 -2.51
N ALA A 277 3.69 -7.02 -2.18
CA ALA A 277 3.52 -6.50 -0.82
C ALA A 277 2.13 -5.87 -0.60
N SER A 278 1.20 -6.02 -1.55
CA SER A 278 -0.07 -5.28 -1.56
C SER A 278 -0.97 -5.56 -0.35
N SER A 279 -0.86 -6.74 0.25
CA SER A 279 -1.56 -7.09 1.50
C SER A 279 -1.10 -6.26 2.70
N LEU A 280 0.15 -5.80 2.70
CA LEU A 280 0.80 -5.11 3.81
C LEU A 280 0.85 -3.59 3.63
N ILE A 281 1.06 -3.12 2.39
CA ILE A 281 1.32 -1.71 2.11
C ILE A 281 0.16 -0.96 1.41
N ARG A 282 -1.08 -1.44 1.50
CA ARG A 282 -2.25 -0.82 0.83
C ARG A 282 -3.14 0.06 1.71
N TRP A 283 -3.05 -0.04 3.03
CA TRP A 283 -4.10 0.49 3.92
C TRP A 283 -3.84 1.89 4.46
N LEU A 284 -2.88 2.02 5.37
CA LEU A 284 -2.57 3.29 6.03
C LEU A 284 -1.10 3.60 5.76
N TYR A 285 -0.81 4.74 5.17
CA TYR A 285 0.55 5.08 4.75
C TYR A 285 1.57 5.00 5.90
N LEU A 286 1.28 5.60 7.06
CA LEU A 286 2.15 5.52 8.24
C LEU A 286 2.40 4.07 8.67
N ARG A 287 1.36 3.26 8.70
CA ARG A 287 1.49 1.83 8.97
C ARG A 287 2.37 1.17 7.91
N SER A 288 2.08 1.36 6.62
CA SER A 288 2.87 0.79 5.52
C SER A 288 4.36 1.14 5.63
N THR A 289 4.70 2.35 6.07
CA THR A 289 6.10 2.76 6.25
C THR A 289 6.83 1.95 7.33
N THR A 290 6.13 1.47 8.38
CA THR A 290 6.75 0.61 9.39
C THR A 290 7.03 -0.80 8.86
N TYR A 291 6.21 -1.30 7.93
CA TYR A 291 6.40 -2.60 7.28
C TYR A 291 7.56 -2.64 6.30
N VAL A 292 7.87 -1.52 5.65
CA VAL A 292 8.88 -1.44 4.59
C VAL A 292 10.22 -2.05 5.02
N ARG A 293 10.67 -1.80 6.26
CA ARG A 293 11.91 -2.38 6.80
C ARG A 293 11.83 -3.90 6.90
N PHE A 294 10.76 -4.44 7.47
CA PHE A 294 10.60 -5.88 7.69
C PHE A 294 10.45 -6.63 6.37
N ILE A 295 9.69 -6.08 5.44
CA ILE A 295 9.56 -6.62 4.09
C ILE A 295 10.92 -6.71 3.41
N GLY A 296 11.70 -5.62 3.48
CA GLY A 296 13.06 -5.60 2.95
C GLY A 296 13.95 -6.64 3.63
N GLN A 297 13.92 -6.77 4.95
CA GLN A 297 14.70 -7.78 5.67
C GLN A 297 14.39 -9.21 5.21
N ARG A 298 13.10 -9.57 5.10
CA ARG A 298 12.70 -10.90 4.59
C ARG A 298 13.13 -11.13 3.14
N LEU A 299 13.04 -10.11 2.30
CA LEU A 299 13.55 -10.18 0.93
C LEU A 299 15.07 -10.36 0.90
N GLY A 300 15.82 -9.66 1.77
CA GLY A 300 17.27 -9.79 1.91
C GLY A 300 17.72 -11.18 2.34
N GLU A 301 16.98 -11.83 3.25
CA GLU A 301 17.18 -13.23 3.62
C GLU A 301 16.96 -14.18 2.43
N ALA A 302 15.91 -13.95 1.65
CA ALA A 302 15.64 -14.73 0.44
C ALA A 302 16.75 -14.55 -0.61
N LEU A 303 17.22 -13.32 -0.84
CA LEU A 303 18.34 -13.04 -1.74
C LEU A 303 19.63 -13.74 -1.27
N ALA A 304 19.92 -13.71 0.03
CA ALA A 304 21.08 -14.41 0.59
C ALA A 304 20.99 -15.93 0.35
N ALA A 305 19.80 -16.52 0.51
CA ALA A 305 19.56 -17.91 0.19
C ALA A 305 19.75 -18.21 -1.31
N MET A 306 19.29 -17.33 -2.21
CA MET A 306 19.49 -17.50 -3.66
C MET A 306 20.97 -17.45 -4.04
N VAL A 307 21.73 -16.51 -3.46
CA VAL A 307 23.18 -16.39 -3.66
C VAL A 307 23.92 -17.63 -3.16
N ASN A 308 23.54 -18.16 -2.00
CA ASN A 308 24.10 -19.41 -1.48
C ASN A 308 23.82 -20.63 -2.38
N ASN A 309 22.80 -20.55 -3.25
CA ASN A 309 22.46 -21.57 -4.25
C ASN A 309 23.04 -21.29 -5.65
N GLY A 310 23.98 -20.36 -5.77
CA GLY A 310 24.75 -20.14 -6.99
C GLY A 310 24.29 -18.97 -7.87
N LEU A 311 23.43 -18.08 -7.35
CA LEU A 311 23.19 -16.80 -8.01
C LEU A 311 24.32 -15.81 -7.68
N GLU A 312 24.95 -15.22 -8.69
CA GLU A 312 25.96 -14.19 -8.49
C GLU A 312 25.33 -12.88 -8.00
N PRO A 313 25.78 -12.31 -6.86
CA PRO A 313 25.21 -11.06 -6.31
C PRO A 313 25.22 -9.88 -7.29
N LYS A 314 26.28 -9.79 -8.10
CA LYS A 314 26.45 -8.76 -9.15
C LYS A 314 25.38 -8.82 -10.25
N ASN A 315 24.72 -9.96 -10.42
CA ASN A 315 23.67 -10.17 -11.43
C ASN A 315 22.28 -9.84 -10.87
N ILE A 316 22.19 -9.26 -9.68
CA ILE A 316 20.93 -8.88 -9.02
C ILE A 316 20.70 -7.38 -9.21
N HIS A 317 19.58 -7.03 -9.82
CA HIS A 317 19.09 -5.66 -9.98
C HIS A 317 17.73 -5.51 -9.28
N LEU A 318 17.71 -4.72 -8.20
CA LEU A 318 16.48 -4.36 -7.50
C LEU A 318 15.95 -3.03 -8.03
N VAL A 319 14.69 -2.99 -8.43
CA VAL A 319 13.99 -1.79 -8.92
C VAL A 319 12.80 -1.53 -8.01
N GLY A 320 12.75 -0.40 -7.32
CA GLY A 320 11.69 -0.10 -6.38
C GLY A 320 11.01 1.24 -6.66
N HIS A 321 9.68 1.27 -6.71
CA HIS A 321 8.89 2.49 -6.86
C HIS A 321 8.34 2.97 -5.52
N SER A 322 8.42 4.27 -5.20
CA SER A 322 7.81 4.83 -3.98
C SER A 322 8.31 4.11 -2.70
N LEU A 323 7.41 3.55 -1.87
CA LEU A 323 7.78 2.69 -0.72
C LEU A 323 8.65 1.48 -1.13
N GLY A 324 8.45 0.96 -2.34
CA GLY A 324 9.23 -0.14 -2.91
C GLY A 324 10.72 0.19 -3.04
N ALA A 325 11.09 1.46 -3.26
CA ALA A 325 12.49 1.89 -3.29
C ALA A 325 13.18 1.66 -1.94
N HIS A 326 12.47 1.91 -0.84
CA HIS A 326 12.98 1.67 0.50
C HIS A 326 12.93 0.20 0.89
N ILE A 327 11.93 -0.56 0.44
CA ILE A 327 11.91 -2.03 0.60
C ILE A 327 13.17 -2.63 -0.02
N ALA A 328 13.48 -2.21 -1.25
CA ALA A 328 14.66 -2.63 -1.99
C ALA A 328 15.96 -2.28 -1.22
N ALA A 329 16.05 -1.05 -0.71
CA ALA A 329 17.18 -0.60 0.10
C ALA A 329 17.37 -1.44 1.38
N PHE A 330 16.30 -1.71 2.13
CA PHE A 330 16.38 -2.57 3.31
C PHE A 330 16.75 -4.01 2.96
N ALA A 331 16.30 -4.52 1.82
CA ALA A 331 16.72 -5.83 1.31
C ALA A 331 18.23 -5.88 1.02
N CYS A 332 18.77 -4.85 0.37
CA CYS A 332 20.21 -4.73 0.15
C CYS A 332 20.99 -4.69 1.46
N LYS A 333 20.57 -3.85 2.42
CA LYS A 333 21.24 -3.73 3.73
C LYS A 333 21.24 -5.06 4.48
N GLN A 334 20.11 -5.76 4.52
CA GLN A 334 20.00 -7.06 5.17
C GLN A 334 20.85 -8.12 4.45
N PHE A 335 20.79 -8.15 3.11
CA PHE A 335 21.63 -9.03 2.29
C PHE A 335 23.13 -8.83 2.59
N THR A 336 23.59 -7.58 2.65
CA THR A 336 24.98 -7.26 2.98
C THR A 336 25.34 -7.64 4.41
N ASN A 337 24.43 -7.43 5.37
CA ASN A 337 24.65 -7.86 6.74
C ASN A 337 24.83 -9.39 6.86
N LEU A 338 24.04 -10.16 6.11
CA LEU A 338 24.07 -11.63 6.14
C LEU A 338 25.25 -12.24 5.37
N THR A 339 25.65 -11.62 4.25
CA THR A 339 26.62 -12.22 3.32
C THR A 339 27.97 -11.52 3.27
N GLY A 340 28.07 -10.28 3.76
CA GLY A 340 29.22 -9.41 3.54
C GLY A 340 29.38 -8.91 2.09
N LEU A 341 28.44 -9.24 1.19
CA LEU A 341 28.47 -8.88 -0.23
C LEU A 341 27.38 -7.83 -0.53
N LYS A 342 27.49 -7.16 -1.67
CA LYS A 342 26.44 -6.25 -2.18
C LYS A 342 25.75 -6.85 -3.40
N VAL A 343 24.48 -6.48 -3.59
CA VAL A 343 23.80 -6.74 -4.85
C VAL A 343 24.34 -5.79 -5.93
N GLY A 344 24.23 -6.20 -7.19
CA GLY A 344 24.81 -5.46 -8.32
C GLY A 344 24.23 -4.05 -8.50
N ARG A 345 22.91 -3.91 -8.49
CA ARG A 345 22.26 -2.62 -8.71
C ARG A 345 20.98 -2.43 -7.90
N LEU A 346 20.77 -1.21 -7.42
CA LEU A 346 19.51 -0.73 -6.86
C LEU A 346 19.07 0.53 -7.61
N THR A 347 17.88 0.50 -8.20
CA THR A 347 17.25 1.67 -8.82
C THR A 347 16.01 2.11 -8.03
N GLY A 348 16.04 3.34 -7.52
CA GLY A 348 14.90 3.99 -6.87
C GLY A 348 14.08 4.81 -7.86
N LEU A 349 12.85 4.41 -8.11
CA LEU A 349 11.91 5.14 -8.96
C LEU A 349 11.01 6.00 -8.06
N ASP A 350 11.31 7.29 -8.01
CA ASP A 350 10.68 8.31 -7.17
C ASP A 350 10.52 7.83 -5.71
N PRO A 351 11.64 7.61 -4.98
CA PRO A 351 11.61 7.06 -3.63
C PRO A 351 10.70 7.88 -2.72
N ALA A 352 9.92 7.23 -1.87
CA ALA A 352 8.89 7.92 -1.09
C ALA A 352 9.47 8.96 -0.10
N GLY A 353 8.93 10.18 -0.13
CA GLY A 353 9.34 11.29 0.73
C GLY A 353 8.88 11.14 2.18
N PRO A 354 7.56 11.07 2.45
CA PRO A 354 7.06 11.09 3.82
C PRO A 354 7.58 9.91 4.66
N CYS A 355 8.08 10.19 5.87
CA CYS A 355 8.76 9.26 6.79
C CYS A 355 10.18 8.82 6.40
N PHE A 356 10.67 9.16 5.20
CA PHE A 356 12.03 8.83 4.75
C PHE A 356 12.85 10.06 4.34
N SER A 357 12.24 11.24 4.24
CA SER A 357 12.96 12.50 4.05
C SER A 357 13.64 12.91 5.36
N GLN A 358 14.87 13.42 5.27
CA GLN A 358 15.64 13.91 6.42
C GLN A 358 15.83 12.90 7.58
N VAL A 359 15.79 11.60 7.28
CA VAL A 359 16.16 10.54 8.23
C VAL A 359 17.55 10.00 7.94
N ASP A 360 18.11 9.27 8.91
CA ASP A 360 19.41 8.63 8.80
C ASP A 360 19.50 7.68 7.59
N ASP A 361 20.69 7.62 6.98
CA ASP A 361 20.98 6.80 5.79
C ASP A 361 20.64 5.30 5.95
N ASN A 362 20.65 4.79 7.18
CA ASN A 362 20.31 3.40 7.47
C ASN A 362 18.81 3.13 7.46
N LEU A 363 17.97 4.17 7.47
CA LEU A 363 16.52 4.08 7.57
C LEU A 363 15.80 4.34 6.24
N ARG A 364 16.55 4.41 5.13
CA ARG A 364 16.02 4.72 3.80
C ARG A 364 16.96 4.23 2.69
N LEU A 365 16.62 4.56 1.45
CA LEU A 365 17.49 4.36 0.29
C LEU A 365 18.75 5.23 0.44
N ASN A 366 19.90 4.62 0.18
CA ASN A 366 21.20 5.27 0.27
C ASN A 366 22.17 4.76 -0.80
N ALA A 367 23.10 5.63 -1.22
CA ALA A 367 24.15 5.40 -2.20
C ALA A 367 25.07 4.20 -1.91
N THR A 368 25.07 3.70 -0.67
CA THR A 368 25.91 2.60 -0.22
C THR A 368 25.20 1.24 -0.23
N ASP A 369 23.91 1.18 -0.55
CA ASP A 369 23.10 -0.04 -0.38
C ASP A 369 23.46 -1.15 -1.38
N ALA A 370 23.82 -0.81 -2.62
CA ALA A 370 24.27 -1.76 -3.64
C ALA A 370 25.65 -1.36 -4.17
N ASP A 371 26.22 -2.18 -5.07
CA ASP A 371 27.43 -1.80 -5.80
C ASP A 371 27.20 -0.52 -6.62
N PHE A 372 26.06 -0.47 -7.31
CA PHE A 372 25.56 0.74 -7.96
C PHE A 372 24.15 1.11 -7.50
N VAL A 373 23.95 2.36 -7.09
CA VAL A 373 22.64 2.88 -6.68
C VAL A 373 22.31 4.10 -7.51
N ASP A 374 21.18 4.07 -8.21
CA ASP A 374 20.64 5.21 -8.94
C ASP A 374 19.19 5.52 -8.53
N ALA A 375 18.80 6.79 -8.59
CA ALA A 375 17.44 7.22 -8.29
C ALA A 375 16.93 8.23 -9.32
N ILE A 376 15.63 8.17 -9.63
CA ILE A 376 14.98 9.12 -10.53
C ILE A 376 13.84 9.78 -9.75
N HIS A 377 13.87 11.11 -9.63
CA HIS A 377 12.92 11.90 -8.85
C HIS A 377 11.98 12.61 -9.81
N THR A 378 10.68 12.39 -9.68
CA THR A 378 9.65 12.97 -10.55
C THR A 378 8.52 13.67 -9.81
N ASP A 379 8.47 13.54 -8.48
CA ASP A 379 7.50 14.19 -7.60
C ASP A 379 8.16 14.59 -6.27
N GLY A 380 9.40 15.07 -6.35
CA GLY A 380 10.23 15.45 -5.22
C GLY A 380 9.60 16.56 -4.38
N GLY A 381 9.40 16.29 -3.09
CA GLY A 381 8.85 17.22 -2.11
C GLY A 381 7.34 17.12 -1.89
N VAL A 382 6.65 16.21 -2.61
CA VAL A 382 5.23 15.90 -2.39
C VAL A 382 5.08 14.44 -1.96
N TYR A 383 5.09 13.49 -2.89
CA TYR A 383 5.12 12.06 -2.57
C TYR A 383 6.53 11.48 -2.64
N GLY A 384 7.39 12.02 -3.50
CA GLY A 384 8.79 11.62 -3.65
C GLY A 384 9.75 12.39 -2.74
N MET A 385 10.92 11.80 -2.47
CA MET A 385 12.05 12.48 -1.82
C MET A 385 12.61 13.56 -2.74
N ASN A 386 13.05 14.68 -2.17
CA ASN A 386 13.73 15.74 -2.91
C ASN A 386 15.26 15.70 -2.68
N GLU A 387 15.71 14.93 -1.69
CA GLU A 387 17.12 14.76 -1.40
C GLU A 387 17.78 13.79 -2.39
N ALA A 388 19.00 14.11 -2.81
CA ALA A 388 19.85 13.19 -3.52
C ALA A 388 20.39 12.15 -2.55
N THR A 389 19.97 10.90 -2.73
CA THR A 389 20.25 9.81 -1.80
C THR A 389 20.97 8.65 -2.46
N ALA A 390 21.08 8.61 -3.78
CA ALA A 390 21.76 7.59 -4.55
C ALA A 390 23.20 7.99 -4.92
N GLN A 391 23.92 7.11 -5.64
CA GLN A 391 25.21 7.48 -6.23
C GLN A 391 25.02 8.39 -7.45
N VAL A 392 23.87 8.22 -8.13
CA VAL A 392 23.42 9.03 -9.24
C VAL A 392 21.93 9.32 -9.08
N ASP A 393 21.57 10.60 -8.98
CA ASP A 393 20.19 11.03 -8.84
C ASP A 393 19.80 11.86 -10.06
N TYR A 394 18.71 11.47 -10.73
CA TYR A 394 18.17 12.12 -11.91
C TYR A 394 16.91 12.90 -11.53
N PHE A 395 16.80 14.15 -11.98
CA PHE A 395 15.66 15.03 -11.72
C PHE A 395 15.01 15.48 -13.04
N PRO A 396 14.28 14.59 -13.75
CA PRO A 396 13.50 14.96 -14.92
C PRO A 396 12.62 16.19 -14.66
N ASN A 397 12.77 17.21 -15.50
CA ASN A 397 12.06 18.49 -15.42
C ASN A 397 12.20 19.19 -14.07
N GLY A 398 13.36 19.05 -13.42
CA GLY A 398 13.61 19.61 -12.09
C GLY A 398 13.17 18.70 -10.94
N GLY A 399 12.63 17.52 -11.25
CA GLY A 399 12.26 16.48 -10.30
C GLY A 399 10.98 16.75 -9.51
N SER A 400 10.17 17.68 -9.98
CA SER A 400 8.83 18.02 -9.46
C SER A 400 7.78 17.69 -10.52
N GLN A 401 6.68 18.45 -10.62
CA GLN A 401 5.62 18.23 -11.60
C GLN A 401 6.10 17.93 -13.03
N GLN A 402 5.65 16.78 -13.58
CA GLN A 402 6.03 16.31 -14.90
C GLN A 402 5.14 16.90 -16.01
N PRO A 403 5.65 17.07 -17.25
CA PRO A 403 4.87 17.56 -18.38
C PRO A 403 3.59 16.72 -18.60
N ASN A 404 2.48 17.41 -18.88
CA ASN A 404 1.15 16.83 -19.07
C ASN A 404 0.58 16.05 -17.87
N CYS A 405 1.16 16.17 -16.68
CA CYS A 405 0.57 15.69 -15.44
C CYS A 405 -0.27 16.77 -14.75
N THR A 406 -1.55 16.48 -14.53
CA THR A 406 -2.51 17.36 -13.83
C THR A 406 -2.67 17.01 -12.35
N SER A 407 -1.98 15.97 -11.87
CA SER A 407 -1.98 15.53 -10.48
C SER A 407 -0.61 15.02 -10.05
N GLU A 408 -0.33 15.06 -8.75
CA GLU A 408 0.95 14.59 -8.18
C GLU A 408 1.09 13.07 -8.33
N SER A 409 0.00 12.32 -8.26
CA SER A 409 0.03 10.87 -8.55
C SER A 409 0.44 10.58 -10.01
N CYS A 410 0.13 11.47 -10.96
CA CYS A 410 0.63 11.32 -12.33
C CYS A 410 2.14 11.56 -12.38
N SER A 411 2.63 12.64 -11.76
CA SER A 411 4.06 12.94 -11.69
C SER A 411 4.83 11.80 -11.01
N HIS A 412 4.29 11.30 -9.88
CA HIS A 412 4.88 10.23 -9.07
C HIS A 412 4.96 8.88 -9.78
N SER A 413 4.00 8.58 -10.67
CA SER A 413 4.02 7.34 -11.47
C SER A 413 4.77 7.49 -12.80
N ARG A 414 5.00 8.72 -13.28
CA ARG A 414 5.68 9.01 -14.56
C ARG A 414 7.07 8.38 -14.63
N VAL A 415 7.77 8.31 -13.49
CA VAL A 415 9.10 7.70 -13.39
C VAL A 415 9.18 6.29 -13.96
N VAL A 416 8.11 5.50 -13.85
CA VAL A 416 8.11 4.11 -14.33
C VAL A 416 8.16 4.07 -15.86
N THR A 417 7.36 4.90 -16.52
CA THR A 417 7.39 5.05 -17.99
C THR A 417 8.71 5.67 -18.48
N LEU A 418 9.26 6.65 -17.75
CA LEU A 418 10.57 7.23 -18.07
C LEU A 418 11.69 6.20 -17.98
N PHE A 419 11.67 5.38 -16.93
CA PHE A 419 12.64 4.31 -16.75
C PHE A 419 12.55 3.27 -17.87
N ALA A 420 11.33 2.85 -18.25
CA ALA A 420 11.12 1.94 -19.38
C ALA A 420 11.66 2.51 -20.71
N ASP A 421 11.37 3.77 -21.02
CA ASP A 421 11.87 4.46 -22.22
C ASP A 421 13.41 4.49 -22.25
N LEU A 422 14.06 4.69 -21.10
CA LEU A 422 15.54 4.72 -21.01
C LEU A 422 16.17 3.38 -21.36
N MET A 423 15.51 2.26 -21.04
CA MET A 423 16.02 0.92 -21.34
C MET A 423 16.09 0.69 -22.85
N GLY A 424 15.07 1.11 -23.59
CA GLY A 424 15.03 1.00 -25.06
C GLY A 424 16.06 1.84 -25.81
N LEU A 425 16.77 2.75 -25.13
CA LEU A 425 17.67 3.74 -25.75
C LEU A 425 19.17 3.43 -25.57
N GLY A 426 19.53 2.41 -24.81
CA GLY A 426 20.93 2.03 -24.57
C GLY A 426 21.68 3.06 -23.70
N ALA A 427 21.67 2.86 -22.38
CA ALA A 427 22.32 3.77 -21.44
C ALA A 427 23.86 3.64 -21.43
N VAL A 428 24.55 4.78 -21.32
CA VAL A 428 26.01 4.88 -21.16
C VAL A 428 26.35 4.86 -19.67
N SER A 429 27.24 3.95 -19.24
CA SER A 429 27.77 3.87 -17.87
C SER A 429 29.01 4.77 -17.70
N GLY A 430 29.17 5.42 -16.53
CA GLY A 430 30.47 5.99 -16.16
C GLY A 430 30.53 7.29 -15.33
N THR A 431 29.43 7.84 -14.82
CA THR A 431 29.48 9.14 -14.11
C THR A 431 28.63 9.20 -12.84
N ARG A 432 29.21 9.72 -11.75
CA ARG A 432 28.53 10.07 -10.48
C ARG A 432 28.07 11.52 -10.50
N GLY A 433 26.88 11.83 -9.99
CA GLY A 433 26.41 13.22 -9.87
C GLY A 433 24.89 13.39 -9.95
N LEU A 434 24.45 14.66 -9.84
CA LEU A 434 23.08 15.08 -10.07
C LEU A 434 22.88 15.36 -11.56
N PHE A 435 21.86 14.78 -12.16
CA PHE A 435 21.55 14.97 -13.58
C PHE A 435 20.15 15.56 -13.74
N TYR A 436 20.08 16.69 -14.46
CA TYR A 436 18.82 17.30 -14.84
C TYR A 436 18.56 16.99 -16.30
N LEU A 437 17.37 16.46 -16.59
CA LEU A 437 16.94 16.13 -17.95
C LEU A 437 15.62 16.84 -18.22
N GLN A 438 15.46 17.47 -19.37
CA GLN A 438 14.14 17.93 -19.82
C GLN A 438 13.45 16.81 -20.63
N THR A 439 12.26 16.40 -20.23
CA THR A 439 11.43 15.40 -20.96
C THR A 439 10.27 16.10 -21.66
N ASN A 440 9.67 15.46 -22.66
CA ASN A 440 8.48 16.00 -23.33
C ASN A 440 7.19 15.50 -22.62
N GLY A 441 6.02 15.90 -23.11
CA GLY A 441 4.72 15.50 -22.56
C GLY A 441 4.06 14.28 -23.22
N ALA A 442 4.70 13.61 -24.18
CA ALA A 442 4.10 12.51 -24.94
C ALA A 442 5.15 11.47 -25.37
N GLU A 443 4.79 10.19 -25.32
CA GLU A 443 5.71 9.08 -25.65
C GLU A 443 6.34 9.20 -27.06
N PRO A 444 7.64 8.84 -27.23
CA PRO A 444 8.61 8.52 -26.18
C PRO A 444 9.03 9.79 -25.43
N TYR A 445 9.17 9.70 -24.10
CA TYR A 445 9.29 10.87 -23.24
C TYR A 445 10.67 11.57 -23.31
N GLY A 446 11.68 10.93 -23.91
CA GLY A 446 13.03 11.47 -24.08
C GLY A 446 13.12 12.58 -25.15
N ALA A 447 13.72 13.73 -24.78
CA ALA A 447 14.06 14.78 -25.75
C ALA A 447 15.41 14.47 -26.43
N TYR A 448 15.38 13.88 -27.63
CA TYR A 448 16.59 13.52 -28.38
C TYR A 448 17.53 14.72 -28.64
N LYS A 449 18.83 14.53 -28.32
CA LYS A 449 20.01 15.39 -28.61
C LYS A 449 20.00 16.87 -28.17
N ALA A 450 18.87 17.48 -27.80
CA ALA A 450 18.78 18.92 -27.54
C ALA A 450 18.47 19.31 -26.06
N GLY A 451 18.32 18.34 -25.14
CA GLY A 451 17.74 18.57 -23.81
C GLY A 451 18.62 18.34 -22.58
N LEU A 452 19.90 18.00 -22.74
CA LEU A 452 20.80 17.75 -21.59
C LEU A 452 21.48 19.06 -21.15
N LYS A 453 21.01 19.61 -20.03
CA LYS A 453 21.61 20.77 -19.36
C LYS A 453 22.17 20.34 -18.01
N TYR A 454 23.46 20.58 -17.76
CA TYR A 454 24.03 20.39 -16.42
C TYR A 454 24.20 21.73 -15.72
N VAL A 455 24.05 21.72 -14.40
CA VAL A 455 24.33 22.86 -13.52
C VAL A 455 25.62 22.54 -12.78
N ASN A 456 26.67 23.34 -12.99
CA ASN A 456 27.90 23.16 -12.22
C ASN A 456 27.74 23.67 -10.78
N ARG A 457 28.73 23.44 -9.91
CA ARG A 457 28.72 23.90 -8.51
C ARG A 457 28.55 25.42 -8.33
N ASP A 458 28.72 26.20 -9.39
CA ASP A 458 28.59 27.66 -9.39
C ASP A 458 27.21 28.14 -9.91
N GLY A 459 26.27 27.23 -10.17
CA GLY A 459 24.92 27.56 -10.63
C GLY A 459 24.80 27.90 -12.13
N VAL A 460 25.83 27.63 -12.93
CA VAL A 460 25.83 27.93 -14.37
C VAL A 460 25.21 26.78 -15.15
N VAL A 461 24.12 27.07 -15.87
CA VAL A 461 23.42 26.13 -16.77
C VAL A 461 24.15 26.06 -18.11
N LYS A 462 24.64 24.87 -18.51
CA LYS A 462 25.28 24.65 -19.82
C LYS A 462 24.66 23.47 -20.55
N ASN A 463 24.53 23.59 -21.88
CA ASN A 463 24.18 22.48 -22.77
C ASN A 463 25.34 21.48 -22.84
N LEU A 464 25.06 20.18 -22.73
CA LEU A 464 26.07 19.11 -22.80
C LEU A 464 26.61 18.87 -24.21
N PHE A 465 25.92 19.31 -25.26
CA PHE A 465 26.28 19.02 -26.66
C PHE A 465 26.39 20.26 -27.58
N GLY A 466 26.41 21.48 -27.03
CA GLY A 466 26.52 22.72 -27.82
C GLY A 466 26.00 23.93 -27.08
#